data_AF-A0A7J9YT21-F1
#
_entry.id   AF-A0A7J9YT21-F1
#
_cell.length_a   1.000
_cell.length_b   1.000
_cell.length_c   1.000
_cell.angle_alpha   90.00
_cell.angle_beta   90.00
_cell.angle_gamma   90.00
#
_symmetry.space_group_name_H-M   'P 1'
#
loop_
_entity.id
_entity.type
_entity.pdbx_description
1 polymer ?
#
loop_
_entity_poly.entity_id
_entity_poly.type
_entity_poly.pdbx_seq_one_letter_code
_entity_poly.pdbx_strand_id
1 'polypeptide(L)'
;MGVDRAVLFRLATNERLERATKALPGGETSAWRAASRYVAGRGRDEALNTAAGLLERGHAVSMDLFGELVHDPEVAARVVEDYLSLAAALPAPPTNAWLSLDLTHLSLDTDPAGAADRLAAVTRDLPPGRRLQVGAENGARADAVLACVLDVAGRGLADRLGATVQANLVRSPADVDALTGAGVHVRLVKGAYLERSGAHPYGEATDVAYLRLAFRLSEGGTTWAMATHDGRLREALLLALGPVPVEQLLGVRPEVLDQLREREVPTRVYVPYGPDWFRYWLRRVAESRGA
;
A
#
# COMPACT_ATOMS: atom_id res chain seq x y z
N MET A 1 23.72 -4.27 19.55
CA MET A 1 22.41 -4.25 20.23
C MET A 1 21.46 -3.41 19.39
N GLY A 2 20.59 -4.06 18.61
CA GLY A 2 19.61 -3.35 17.79
C GLY A 2 18.49 -2.80 18.68
N VAL A 3 18.00 -1.60 18.36
CA VAL A 3 16.78 -1.08 18.97
C VAL A 3 15.62 -1.99 18.56
N ASP A 4 14.84 -2.46 19.54
CA ASP A 4 13.68 -3.34 19.36
C ASP A 4 12.68 -2.76 18.33
N ARG A 5 12.15 -3.60 17.44
CA ARG A 5 11.14 -3.23 16.42
C ARG A 5 9.93 -2.54 17.06
N ALA A 6 9.50 -2.96 18.24
CA ALA A 6 8.40 -2.36 18.98
C ALA A 6 8.74 -0.95 19.53
N VAL A 7 10.01 -0.66 19.76
CA VAL A 7 10.48 0.69 20.14
C VAL A 7 10.52 1.59 18.91
N LEU A 8 11.02 1.10 17.78
CA LEU A 8 11.05 1.87 16.52
C LEU A 8 9.63 2.19 16.01
N PHE A 9 8.69 1.24 16.10
CA PHE A 9 7.28 1.49 15.76
C PHE A 9 6.66 2.57 16.66
N ARG A 10 6.92 2.52 17.97
CA ARG A 10 6.44 3.55 18.91
C ARG A 10 7.05 4.93 18.65
N LEU A 11 8.29 4.99 18.18
CA LEU A 11 8.93 6.24 17.78
C LEU A 11 8.35 6.75 16.46
N ALA A 12 8.04 5.87 15.50
CA ALA A 12 7.45 6.24 14.22
C ALA A 12 6.06 6.88 14.35
N THR A 13 5.29 6.51 15.37
CA THR A 13 3.97 7.08 15.65
C THR A 13 4.01 8.24 16.68
N ASN A 14 5.18 8.78 17.01
CA ASN A 14 5.31 9.80 18.06
C ASN A 14 5.42 11.23 17.49
N GLU A 15 4.32 11.98 17.56
CA GLU A 15 4.25 13.37 17.09
C GLU A 15 5.20 14.33 17.83
N ARG A 16 5.58 14.02 19.07
CA ARG A 16 6.53 14.84 19.83
C ARG A 16 7.95 14.66 19.30
N LEU A 17 8.31 13.44 18.89
CA LEU A 17 9.60 13.16 18.26
C LEU A 17 9.72 13.88 16.92
N GLU A 18 8.67 13.84 16.11
CA GLU A 18 8.61 14.56 14.84
C GLU A 18 8.80 16.06 15.05
N ARG A 19 8.01 16.68 15.94
CA ARG A 19 8.12 18.11 16.24
C ARG A 19 9.52 18.48 16.76
N ALA A 20 10.08 17.68 17.67
CA ALA A 20 11.42 17.92 18.19
C ALA A 20 12.49 17.84 17.08
N THR A 21 12.39 16.85 16.20
CA THR A 21 13.33 16.68 15.08
C THR A 21 13.26 17.84 14.10
N LYS A 22 12.04 18.29 13.76
CA LYS A 22 11.82 19.43 12.86
C LYS A 22 12.23 20.77 13.48
N ALA A 23 12.16 20.90 14.80
CA ALA A 23 12.55 22.13 15.52
C ALA A 23 14.08 22.31 15.69
N LEU A 24 14.89 21.25 15.53
CA LEU A 24 16.34 21.36 15.60
C LEU A 24 16.90 22.08 14.37
N PRO A 25 17.90 22.97 14.51
CA PRO A 25 18.55 23.62 13.37
C PRO A 25 19.07 22.60 12.35
N GLY A 26 18.52 22.61 11.13
CA GLY A 26 18.87 21.67 10.06
C GLY A 26 18.35 20.23 10.24
N GLY A 27 17.58 19.96 11.28
CA GLY A 27 17.03 18.64 11.60
C GLY A 27 16.05 18.16 10.52
N GLU A 28 15.10 19.00 10.11
CA GLU A 28 14.16 18.68 9.03
C GLU A 28 14.87 18.41 7.71
N THR A 29 15.85 19.24 7.32
CA THR A 29 16.62 19.05 6.09
C THR A 29 17.38 17.74 6.10
N SER A 30 17.99 17.38 7.24
CA SER A 30 18.73 16.13 7.38
C SER A 30 17.81 14.90 7.33
N ALA A 31 16.67 14.97 8.01
CA ALA A 31 15.64 13.93 7.95
C ALA A 31 15.08 13.78 6.53
N TRP A 32 14.80 14.88 5.84
CA TRP A 32 14.34 14.86 4.45
C TRP A 32 15.36 14.21 3.52
N ARG A 33 16.65 14.55 3.63
CA ARG A 33 17.71 13.89 2.83
C ARG A 33 17.76 12.38 3.03
N ALA A 34 17.45 11.88 4.22
CA ALA A 34 17.39 10.44 4.50
C ALA A 34 16.09 9.80 4.00
N ALA A 35 14.99 10.56 3.98
CA ALA A 35 13.66 10.11 3.59
C ALA A 35 13.40 10.19 2.07
N SER A 36 14.00 11.16 1.37
CA SER A 36 13.65 11.54 0.00
C SER A 36 13.92 10.45 -1.05
N ARG A 37 14.68 9.41 -0.69
CA ARG A 37 14.81 8.22 -1.55
C ARG A 37 13.59 7.30 -1.50
N TYR A 38 12.79 7.38 -0.44
CA TYR A 38 11.65 6.51 -0.15
C TYR A 38 10.28 7.20 -0.26
N VAL A 39 10.28 8.53 -0.36
CA VAL A 39 9.09 9.36 -0.46
C VAL A 39 9.22 10.26 -1.67
N ALA A 40 8.21 10.28 -2.52
CA ALA A 40 8.24 10.92 -3.83
C ALA A 40 8.18 12.45 -3.77
N GLY A 41 7.85 13.01 -2.61
CA GLY A 41 7.70 14.44 -2.43
C GLY A 41 6.94 14.80 -1.17
N ARG A 42 7.00 16.07 -0.80
CA ARG A 42 6.14 16.66 0.24
C ARG A 42 4.85 17.18 -0.35
N GLY A 43 4.86 17.50 -1.65
CA GLY A 43 3.70 17.92 -2.42
C GLY A 43 3.42 17.02 -3.63
N ARG A 44 2.26 17.25 -4.24
CA ARG A 44 1.78 16.49 -5.40
C ARG A 44 2.70 16.60 -6.62
N ASP A 45 3.20 17.80 -6.94
CA ASP A 45 3.97 18.01 -8.17
C ASP A 45 5.30 17.25 -8.17
N GLU A 46 5.99 17.20 -7.02
CA GLU A 46 7.18 16.35 -6.82
C GLU A 46 6.85 14.86 -7.03
N ALA A 47 5.70 14.42 -6.52
CA ALA A 47 5.25 13.04 -6.65
C ALA A 47 4.87 12.68 -8.09
N LEU A 48 4.23 13.59 -8.83
CA LEU A 48 3.91 13.42 -10.25
C LEU A 48 5.18 13.33 -11.11
N ASN A 49 6.19 14.14 -10.83
CA ASN A 49 7.49 14.05 -11.51
C ASN A 49 8.17 12.70 -11.26
N THR A 50 8.14 12.21 -10.01
CA THR A 50 8.65 10.88 -9.67
C THR A 50 7.89 9.77 -10.40
N ALA A 51 6.55 9.87 -10.43
CA ALA A 51 5.71 8.91 -11.14
C ALA A 51 5.97 8.90 -12.64
N ALA A 52 6.15 10.06 -13.28
CA ALA A 52 6.48 10.18 -14.69
C ALA A 52 7.78 9.44 -15.04
N GLY A 53 8.85 9.66 -14.27
CA GLY A 53 10.13 8.96 -14.49
C GLY A 53 10.04 7.44 -14.33
N LEU A 54 9.20 6.93 -13.41
CA LEU A 54 8.95 5.50 -13.25
C LEU A 54 8.16 4.92 -14.43
N LEU A 55 7.16 5.65 -14.92
CA LEU A 55 6.36 5.27 -16.08
C LEU A 55 7.20 5.25 -17.37
N GLU A 56 8.08 6.23 -17.56
CA GLU A 56 9.02 6.29 -18.70
C GLU A 56 9.99 5.11 -18.70
N ARG A 57 10.41 4.65 -17.52
CA ARG A 57 11.21 3.41 -17.36
C ARG A 57 10.39 2.13 -17.51
N GLY A 58 9.08 2.26 -17.75
CA GLY A 58 8.18 1.15 -17.98
C GLY A 58 7.63 0.49 -16.72
N HIS A 59 7.79 1.09 -15.54
CA HIS A 59 7.17 0.60 -14.31
C HIS A 59 5.81 1.26 -14.08
N ALA A 60 4.80 0.45 -13.74
CA ALA A 60 3.53 0.97 -13.27
C ALA A 60 3.69 1.68 -11.92
N VAL A 61 2.74 2.53 -11.54
CA VAL A 61 2.77 3.23 -10.25
C VAL A 61 1.50 3.02 -9.43
N SER A 62 1.62 3.10 -8.11
CA SER A 62 0.51 3.20 -7.15
C SER A 62 0.79 4.39 -6.25
N MET A 63 0.13 5.52 -6.53
CA MET A 63 0.36 6.76 -5.79
C MET A 63 -0.46 6.81 -4.52
N ASP A 64 0.17 7.21 -3.42
CA ASP A 64 -0.47 7.31 -2.11
C ASP A 64 -0.23 8.70 -1.52
N LEU A 65 -1.31 9.46 -1.33
CA LEU A 65 -1.27 10.64 -0.48
C LEU A 65 -1.26 10.13 0.95
N PHE A 66 -0.06 9.96 1.48
CA PHE A 66 0.14 9.27 2.74
C PHE A 66 -0.52 10.06 3.87
N GLY A 67 -1.48 9.42 4.51
CA GLY A 67 -2.23 9.92 5.65
C GLY A 67 -3.07 8.77 6.23
N GLU A 68 -3.26 8.78 7.54
CA GLU A 68 -3.97 7.75 8.29
C GLU A 68 -4.67 8.40 9.50
N LEU A 69 -5.62 7.69 10.11
CA LEU A 69 -6.26 8.08 11.39
C LEU A 69 -6.99 9.43 11.36
N VAL A 70 -7.66 9.74 10.26
CA VAL A 70 -8.60 10.86 10.23
C VAL A 70 -9.84 10.47 11.03
N HIS A 71 -10.26 11.34 11.95
CA HIS A 71 -11.43 11.13 12.80
C HIS A 71 -12.59 12.07 12.43
N ASP A 72 -12.30 13.17 11.75
CA ASP A 72 -13.25 14.21 11.36
C ASP A 72 -13.79 13.94 9.94
N PRO A 73 -15.11 13.71 9.78
CA PRO A 73 -15.75 13.55 8.48
C PRO A 73 -15.50 14.69 7.49
N GLU A 74 -15.37 15.94 7.95
CA GLU A 74 -15.10 17.09 7.08
C GLU A 74 -13.68 17.04 6.51
N VAL A 75 -12.71 16.60 7.32
CA VAL A 75 -11.34 16.37 6.85
C VAL A 75 -11.32 15.22 5.84
N ALA A 76 -12.03 14.12 6.11
CA ALA A 76 -12.14 13.01 5.18
C ALA A 76 -12.80 13.38 3.83
N ALA A 77 -13.72 14.35 3.81
CA ALA A 77 -14.28 14.89 2.57
C ALA A 77 -13.21 15.60 1.72
N ARG A 78 -12.30 16.36 2.34
CA ARG A 78 -11.17 17.00 1.64
C ARG A 78 -10.17 15.97 1.09
N VAL A 79 -9.95 14.89 1.84
CA VAL A 79 -9.11 13.77 1.38
C VAL A 79 -9.67 13.16 0.09
N VAL A 80 -10.99 13.00 -0.02
CA VAL A 80 -11.64 12.56 -1.28
C VAL A 80 -11.32 13.51 -2.43
N GLU A 81 -11.46 14.82 -2.22
CA GLU A 81 -11.13 15.83 -3.23
C GLU A 81 -9.65 15.76 -3.66
N ASP A 82 -8.74 15.54 -2.71
CA ASP A 82 -7.30 15.40 -3.00
C ASP A 82 -7.02 14.17 -3.88
N TYR A 83 -7.65 13.03 -3.60
CA TYR A 83 -7.52 11.81 -4.41
C TYR A 83 -8.12 11.99 -5.82
N LEU A 84 -9.27 12.64 -5.94
CA LEU A 84 -9.88 12.95 -7.25
C LEU A 84 -8.99 13.90 -8.06
N SER A 85 -8.44 14.92 -7.39
CA SER A 85 -7.51 15.87 -8.02
C SER A 85 -6.21 15.18 -8.46
N LEU A 86 -5.68 14.25 -7.67
CA LEU A 86 -4.54 13.42 -8.03
C LEU A 86 -4.85 12.51 -9.23
N ALA A 87 -6.02 11.86 -9.25
CA ALA A 87 -6.44 11.00 -10.35
C ALA A 87 -6.54 11.77 -11.68
N ALA A 88 -7.00 13.03 -11.63
CA ALA A 88 -7.10 13.92 -12.78
C ALA A 88 -5.74 14.43 -13.27
N ALA A 89 -4.76 14.61 -12.38
CA ALA A 89 -3.43 15.10 -12.72
C ALA A 89 -2.50 14.02 -13.29
N LEU A 90 -2.81 12.74 -13.05
CA LEU A 90 -2.04 11.62 -13.60
C LEU A 90 -2.25 11.48 -15.12
N PRO A 91 -1.24 11.02 -15.89
CA PRO A 91 -1.36 10.86 -17.34
C PRO A 91 -2.54 9.98 -17.75
N ALA A 92 -3.20 10.33 -18.85
CA ALA A 92 -4.39 9.65 -19.32
C ALA A 92 -4.14 8.15 -19.61
N PRO A 93 -5.17 7.29 -19.49
CA PRO A 93 -5.09 5.89 -19.93
C PRO A 93 -4.57 5.78 -21.37
N PRO A 94 -3.81 4.73 -21.73
CA PRO A 94 -3.61 3.47 -21.00
C PRO A 94 -2.49 3.47 -19.95
N THR A 95 -2.14 4.62 -19.37
CA THR A 95 -1.14 4.71 -18.29
C THR A 95 -1.47 3.81 -17.10
N ASN A 96 -0.51 2.96 -16.70
CA ASN A 96 -0.63 2.03 -15.57
C ASN A 96 -0.45 2.73 -14.20
N ALA A 97 -1.23 3.76 -13.93
CA ALA A 97 -1.15 4.54 -12.69
C ALA A 97 -2.40 4.34 -11.82
N TRP A 98 -2.20 3.69 -10.68
CA TRP A 98 -3.22 3.46 -9.65
C TRP A 98 -3.08 4.44 -8.51
N LEU A 99 -4.13 4.52 -7.69
CA LEU A 99 -4.09 5.18 -6.39
C LEU A 99 -4.04 4.12 -5.29
N SER A 100 -3.39 4.41 -4.16
CA SER A 100 -3.46 3.64 -2.91
C SER A 100 -3.95 4.55 -1.79
N LEU A 101 -4.73 4.01 -0.86
CA LEU A 101 -5.09 4.70 0.39
C LEU A 101 -5.38 3.70 1.51
N ASP A 102 -5.26 4.15 2.75
CA ASP A 102 -5.77 3.45 3.93
C ASP A 102 -7.14 4.00 4.33
N LEU A 103 -8.06 3.14 4.78
CA LEU A 103 -9.46 3.55 5.04
C LEU A 103 -9.60 4.43 6.27
N THR A 104 -8.66 4.37 7.22
CA THR A 104 -8.63 5.36 8.29
C THR A 104 -8.33 6.78 7.79
N HIS A 105 -7.80 6.97 6.58
CA HIS A 105 -7.73 8.28 5.93
C HIS A 105 -9.12 8.80 5.51
N LEU A 106 -10.10 7.90 5.38
CA LEU A 106 -11.50 8.19 5.05
C LEU A 106 -12.44 8.08 6.27
N SER A 107 -11.88 8.13 7.48
CA SER A 107 -12.60 8.06 8.77
C SER A 107 -13.27 6.72 9.09
N LEU A 108 -12.68 5.58 8.68
CA LEU A 108 -13.23 4.25 8.97
C LEU A 108 -13.52 4.02 10.47
N ASP A 109 -12.64 4.46 11.37
CA ASP A 109 -12.76 4.18 12.81
C ASP A 109 -13.96 4.90 13.47
N THR A 110 -14.38 6.05 12.93
CA THR A 110 -15.42 6.89 13.52
C THR A 110 -16.72 6.90 12.71
N ASP A 111 -16.64 6.65 11.40
CA ASP A 111 -17.76 6.69 10.47
C ASP A 111 -17.62 5.60 9.39
N PRO A 112 -17.81 4.31 9.72
CA PRO A 112 -17.63 3.22 8.77
C PRO A 112 -18.53 3.30 7.52
N ALA A 113 -19.79 3.72 7.70
CA ALA A 113 -20.74 3.86 6.60
C ALA A 113 -20.32 5.00 5.67
N GLY A 114 -19.98 6.17 6.21
CA GLY A 114 -19.48 7.27 5.39
C GLY A 114 -18.11 6.98 4.77
N ALA A 115 -17.25 6.19 5.42
CA ALA A 115 -15.99 5.74 4.82
C ALA A 115 -16.24 4.90 3.55
N ALA A 116 -17.26 4.01 3.56
CA ALA A 116 -17.67 3.27 2.39
C ALA A 116 -18.26 4.19 1.29
N ASP A 117 -19.04 5.21 1.66
CA ASP A 117 -19.55 6.20 0.70
C ASP A 117 -18.43 7.02 0.06
N ARG A 118 -17.43 7.44 0.85
CA ARG A 118 -16.23 8.15 0.37
C ARG A 118 -15.36 7.26 -0.54
N LEU A 119 -15.14 6.00 -0.14
CA LEU A 119 -14.42 5.03 -0.96
C LEU A 119 -15.12 4.80 -2.30
N ALA A 120 -16.45 4.65 -2.28
CA ALA A 120 -17.26 4.50 -3.48
C ALA A 120 -17.21 5.76 -4.37
N ALA A 121 -17.21 6.95 -3.78
CA ALA A 121 -17.09 8.21 -4.51
C ALA A 121 -15.75 8.30 -5.27
N VAL A 122 -14.62 8.09 -4.59
CA VAL A 122 -13.30 8.10 -5.24
C VAL A 122 -13.23 7.03 -6.34
N THR A 123 -13.67 5.81 -6.05
CA THR A 123 -13.58 4.67 -6.98
C THR A 123 -14.43 4.87 -8.23
N ARG A 124 -15.65 5.42 -8.09
CA ARG A 124 -16.57 5.67 -9.20
C ARG A 124 -15.99 6.69 -10.19
N ASP A 125 -15.40 7.75 -9.67
CA ASP A 125 -14.96 8.89 -10.46
C ASP A 125 -13.52 8.73 -10.98
N LEU A 126 -12.90 7.58 -10.75
CA LEU A 126 -11.63 7.24 -11.40
C LEU A 126 -11.79 7.20 -12.94
N PRO A 127 -10.85 7.80 -13.69
CA PRO A 127 -10.73 7.57 -15.12
C PRO A 127 -10.67 6.07 -15.47
N PRO A 128 -11.26 5.63 -16.61
CA PRO A 128 -11.25 4.23 -17.03
C PRO A 128 -9.84 3.61 -17.04
N GLY A 129 -9.70 2.35 -16.62
CA GLY A 129 -8.41 1.65 -16.55
C GLY A 129 -7.55 1.95 -15.32
N ARG A 130 -7.99 2.88 -14.45
CA ARG A 130 -7.39 3.08 -13.13
C ARG A 130 -8.05 2.19 -12.08
N ARG A 131 -7.31 1.99 -10.98
CA ARG A 131 -7.77 1.27 -9.80
C ARG A 131 -7.43 2.07 -8.54
N LEU A 132 -8.32 1.99 -7.56
CA LEU A 132 -8.05 2.38 -6.19
C LEU A 132 -7.70 1.14 -5.37
N GLN A 133 -6.50 1.12 -4.80
CA GLN A 133 -5.99 0.01 -4.02
C GLN A 133 -6.06 0.34 -2.53
N VAL A 134 -6.94 -0.35 -1.81
CA VAL A 134 -7.07 -0.21 -0.37
C VAL A 134 -5.90 -0.93 0.31
N GLY A 135 -5.17 -0.20 1.15
CA GLY A 135 -4.08 -0.72 1.96
C GLY A 135 -4.57 -1.58 3.12
N ALA A 136 -3.68 -2.43 3.61
CA ALA A 136 -3.96 -3.22 4.80
C ALA A 136 -3.55 -2.41 6.02
N GLU A 137 -4.44 -2.36 7.01
CA GLU A 137 -4.17 -1.76 8.32
C GLU A 137 -3.85 -2.86 9.36
N ASN A 138 -3.75 -2.51 10.65
CA ASN A 138 -3.51 -3.53 11.67
C ASN A 138 -4.66 -4.55 11.73
N GLY A 139 -4.39 -5.73 12.28
CA GLY A 139 -5.34 -6.84 12.34
C GLY A 139 -6.65 -6.53 13.07
N ALA A 140 -6.68 -5.54 13.97
CA ALA A 140 -7.91 -5.12 14.65
C ALA A 140 -8.90 -4.39 13.71
N ARG A 141 -8.43 -3.85 12.58
CA ARG A 141 -9.26 -3.22 11.54
C ARG A 141 -9.59 -4.13 10.37
N ALA A 142 -9.00 -5.33 10.30
CA ALA A 142 -9.14 -6.22 9.15
C ALA A 142 -10.60 -6.52 8.79
N ASP A 143 -11.48 -6.72 9.79
CA ASP A 143 -12.92 -6.92 9.54
C ASP A 143 -13.60 -5.69 8.96
N ALA A 144 -13.34 -4.51 9.53
CA ALA A 144 -13.93 -3.25 9.07
C ALA A 144 -13.46 -2.89 7.66
N VAL A 145 -12.17 -3.11 7.37
CA VAL A 145 -11.59 -2.89 6.05
C VAL A 145 -12.20 -3.85 5.02
N LEU A 146 -12.27 -5.14 5.33
CA LEU A 146 -12.86 -6.14 4.43
C LEU A 146 -14.34 -5.84 4.15
N ALA A 147 -15.12 -5.54 5.19
CA ALA A 147 -16.54 -5.21 5.05
C ALA A 147 -16.76 -3.97 4.16
N CYS A 148 -15.96 -2.92 4.36
CA CYS A 148 -16.02 -1.71 3.54
C CYS A 148 -15.70 -1.99 2.06
N VAL A 149 -14.63 -2.76 1.79
CA VAL A 149 -14.25 -3.14 0.42
C VAL A 149 -15.35 -3.97 -0.25
N LEU A 150 -15.91 -4.97 0.45
CA LEU A 150 -16.94 -5.84 -0.11
C LEU A 150 -18.26 -5.11 -0.35
N ASP A 151 -18.64 -4.16 0.52
CA ASP A 151 -19.78 -3.27 0.29
C ASP A 151 -19.57 -2.45 -0.99
N VAL A 152 -18.43 -1.75 -1.11
CA VAL A 152 -18.15 -0.94 -2.31
C VAL A 152 -18.05 -1.80 -3.58
N ALA A 153 -17.49 -3.00 -3.51
CA ALA A 153 -17.49 -3.96 -4.60
C ALA A 153 -18.93 -4.34 -5.02
N GLY A 154 -19.80 -4.62 -4.04
CA GLY A 154 -21.23 -4.93 -4.23
C GLY A 154 -22.05 -3.79 -4.84
N ARG A 155 -21.56 -2.54 -4.74
CA ARG A 155 -22.11 -1.37 -5.43
C ARG A 155 -21.71 -1.30 -6.92
N GLY A 156 -21.11 -2.35 -7.48
CA GLY A 156 -20.74 -2.46 -8.89
C GLY A 156 -19.38 -1.82 -9.25
N LEU A 157 -18.49 -1.68 -8.27
CA LEU A 157 -17.19 -1.00 -8.43
C LEU A 157 -15.97 -1.95 -8.31
N ALA A 158 -16.21 -3.27 -8.30
CA ALA A 158 -15.17 -4.27 -8.07
C ALA A 158 -14.01 -4.22 -9.07
N ASP A 159 -14.27 -3.93 -10.35
CA ASP A 159 -13.27 -3.87 -11.42
C ASP A 159 -12.22 -2.76 -11.21
N ARG A 160 -12.62 -1.69 -10.51
CA ARG A 160 -11.82 -0.51 -10.19
C ARG A 160 -11.27 -0.51 -8.76
N LEU A 161 -11.56 -1.56 -7.99
CA LEU A 161 -11.15 -1.68 -6.60
C LEU A 161 -10.08 -2.77 -6.45
N GLY A 162 -9.15 -2.52 -5.53
CA GLY A 162 -8.22 -3.54 -5.04
C GLY A 162 -8.16 -3.51 -3.53
N ALA A 163 -7.81 -4.64 -2.92
CA ALA A 163 -7.60 -4.76 -1.49
C ALA A 163 -6.28 -5.46 -1.19
N THR A 164 -5.66 -5.10 -0.07
CA THR A 164 -4.37 -5.66 0.35
C THR A 164 -4.61 -6.76 1.38
N VAL A 165 -4.06 -7.95 1.14
CA VAL A 165 -4.14 -9.08 2.07
C VAL A 165 -2.78 -9.36 2.70
N GLN A 166 -2.77 -9.53 4.02
CA GLN A 166 -1.56 -9.78 4.80
C GLN A 166 -1.36 -11.27 5.04
N ALA A 167 -0.30 -11.86 4.49
CA ALA A 167 -0.04 -13.29 4.61
C ALA A 167 0.22 -13.76 6.06
N ASN A 168 0.67 -12.86 6.94
CA ASN A 168 0.87 -13.22 8.34
C ASN A 168 -0.44 -13.48 9.09
N LEU A 169 -1.61 -12.97 8.67
CA LEU A 169 -2.85 -13.18 9.42
C LEU A 169 -3.45 -14.56 9.14
N VAL A 170 -3.88 -15.27 10.20
CA VAL A 170 -4.48 -16.61 10.09
C VAL A 170 -5.81 -16.60 9.32
N ARG A 171 -6.52 -15.46 9.35
CA ARG A 171 -7.80 -15.24 8.64
C ARG A 171 -7.65 -15.09 7.13
N SER A 172 -6.45 -14.77 6.63
CA SER A 172 -6.24 -14.34 5.24
C SER A 172 -6.73 -15.32 4.16
N PRO A 173 -6.74 -16.66 4.35
CA PRO A 173 -7.37 -17.54 3.37
C PRO A 173 -8.84 -17.24 3.12
N ALA A 174 -9.61 -16.92 4.17
CA ALA A 174 -11.03 -16.57 4.03
C ALA A 174 -11.23 -15.19 3.41
N ASP A 175 -10.37 -14.23 3.75
CA ASP A 175 -10.41 -12.89 3.15
C ASP A 175 -10.08 -12.95 1.64
N VAL A 176 -9.11 -13.80 1.24
CA VAL A 176 -8.80 -14.05 -0.18
C VAL A 176 -10.02 -14.61 -0.91
N ASP A 177 -10.71 -15.60 -0.35
CA ASP A 177 -11.91 -16.19 -0.98
C ASP A 177 -13.02 -15.16 -1.14
N ALA A 178 -13.25 -14.33 -0.11
CA ALA A 178 -14.28 -13.29 -0.17
C ALA A 178 -13.98 -12.24 -1.24
N LEU A 179 -12.73 -11.76 -1.30
CA LEU A 179 -12.30 -10.74 -2.26
C LEU A 179 -12.30 -11.26 -3.70
N THR A 180 -11.78 -12.46 -3.92
CA THR A 180 -11.79 -13.10 -5.25
C THR A 180 -13.20 -13.45 -5.71
N GLY A 181 -14.06 -13.95 -4.82
CA GLY A 181 -15.48 -14.16 -5.10
C GLY A 181 -16.25 -12.88 -5.47
N ALA A 182 -15.80 -11.74 -4.95
CA ALA A 182 -16.32 -10.41 -5.31
C ALA A 182 -15.63 -9.78 -6.54
N GLY A 183 -14.65 -10.44 -7.16
CA GLY A 183 -13.90 -9.92 -8.30
C GLY A 183 -12.94 -8.78 -7.97
N VAL A 184 -12.60 -8.57 -6.70
CA VAL A 184 -11.71 -7.49 -6.24
C VAL A 184 -10.26 -7.90 -6.43
N HIS A 185 -9.45 -7.02 -7.03
CA HIS A 185 -8.02 -7.28 -7.18
C HIS A 185 -7.31 -7.41 -5.83
N VAL A 186 -6.40 -8.39 -5.71
CA VAL A 186 -5.67 -8.61 -4.45
C VAL A 186 -4.20 -8.23 -4.58
N ARG A 187 -3.73 -7.33 -3.72
CA ARG A 187 -2.30 -7.11 -3.43
C ARG A 187 -1.90 -8.00 -2.26
N LEU A 188 -1.05 -8.99 -2.47
CA LEU A 188 -0.55 -9.87 -1.41
C LEU A 188 0.73 -9.31 -0.79
N VAL A 189 0.75 -9.11 0.53
CA VAL A 189 1.92 -8.66 1.30
C VAL A 189 2.25 -9.65 2.42
N LYS A 190 3.44 -9.62 3.02
CA LYS A 190 3.72 -10.37 4.26
C LYS A 190 2.88 -9.87 5.46
N GLY A 191 2.55 -8.58 5.47
CA GLY A 191 2.05 -7.85 6.63
C GLY A 191 3.16 -7.00 7.24
N ALA A 192 2.82 -5.82 7.76
CA ALA A 192 3.79 -4.84 8.26
C ALA A 192 3.64 -4.55 9.78
N TYR A 193 2.44 -4.75 10.31
CA TYR A 193 2.10 -4.44 11.70
C TYR A 193 2.57 -5.53 12.67
N LEU A 194 2.78 -5.12 13.93
CA LEU A 194 3.02 -6.04 15.04
C LEU A 194 1.67 -6.49 15.60
N GLU A 195 1.28 -7.71 15.26
CA GLU A 195 0.03 -8.31 15.70
C GLU A 195 0.20 -9.00 17.06
N ARG A 196 -0.77 -8.80 17.97
CA ARG A 196 -0.73 -9.40 19.31
C ARG A 196 -1.18 -10.86 19.31
N SER A 197 -2.06 -11.23 18.39
CA SER A 197 -2.67 -12.56 18.25
C SER A 197 -3.19 -12.73 16.83
N GLY A 198 -3.49 -13.97 16.43
CA GLY A 198 -4.10 -14.24 15.12
C GLY A 198 -3.14 -14.05 13.94
N ALA A 199 -1.83 -13.99 14.20
CA ALA A 199 -0.81 -13.89 13.16
C ALA A 199 0.27 -14.96 13.32
N HIS A 200 0.75 -15.46 12.19
CA HIS A 200 1.96 -16.25 12.08
C HIS A 200 3.18 -15.41 12.49
N PRO A 201 4.17 -16.00 13.19
CA PRO A 201 5.44 -15.34 13.43
C PRO A 201 6.14 -14.98 12.11
N TYR A 202 6.86 -13.86 12.09
CA TYR A 202 7.72 -13.50 10.97
C TYR A 202 8.83 -14.53 10.78
N GLY A 203 9.17 -14.79 9.52
CA GLY A 203 10.09 -15.85 9.11
C GLY A 203 9.34 -16.95 8.36
N GLU A 204 9.80 -18.18 8.50
CA GLU A 204 9.31 -19.34 7.73
C GLU A 204 7.79 -19.51 7.78
N ALA A 205 7.16 -19.32 8.94
CA ALA A 205 5.71 -19.49 9.08
C ALA A 205 4.91 -18.50 8.20
N THR A 206 5.31 -17.22 8.19
CA THR A 206 4.68 -16.20 7.33
C THR A 206 5.05 -16.42 5.86
N ASP A 207 6.27 -16.88 5.56
CA ASP A 207 6.72 -17.16 4.20
C ASP A 207 5.94 -18.32 3.56
N VAL A 208 5.70 -19.40 4.31
CA VAL A 208 4.85 -20.52 3.89
C VAL A 208 3.40 -20.06 3.69
N ALA A 209 2.86 -19.23 4.59
CA ALA A 209 1.52 -18.67 4.43
C ALA A 209 1.41 -17.80 3.17
N TYR A 210 2.43 -16.99 2.87
CA TYR A 210 2.51 -16.16 1.67
C TYR A 210 2.47 -17.02 0.40
N LEU A 211 3.28 -18.08 0.33
CA LEU A 211 3.27 -18.99 -0.82
C LEU A 211 1.91 -19.67 -0.99
N ARG A 212 1.31 -20.18 0.09
CA ARG A 212 -0.02 -20.81 0.04
C ARG A 212 -1.10 -19.87 -0.49
N LEU A 213 -1.12 -18.62 -0.03
CA LEU A 213 -2.06 -17.61 -0.50
C LEU A 213 -1.82 -17.22 -1.96
N ALA A 214 -0.56 -17.14 -2.39
CA ALA A 214 -0.22 -16.87 -3.79
C ALA A 214 -0.75 -17.96 -4.73
N PHE A 215 -0.59 -19.25 -4.38
CA PHE A 215 -1.18 -20.35 -5.15
C PHE A 215 -2.71 -20.26 -5.16
N ARG A 216 -3.34 -20.04 -4.01
CA ARG A 216 -4.79 -19.86 -3.91
C ARG A 216 -5.31 -18.72 -4.79
N LEU A 217 -4.63 -17.58 -4.80
CA LEU A 217 -4.95 -16.43 -5.65
C LEU A 217 -4.80 -16.76 -7.14
N SER A 218 -3.79 -17.53 -7.52
CA SER A 218 -3.59 -17.96 -8.91
C SER A 218 -4.68 -18.91 -9.40
N GLU A 219 -5.28 -19.71 -8.52
CA GLU A 219 -6.40 -20.60 -8.83
C GLU A 219 -7.75 -19.87 -8.88
N GLY A 220 -7.89 -18.77 -8.12
CA GLY A 220 -9.15 -18.03 -7.97
C GLY A 220 -9.57 -17.13 -9.14
N GLY A 221 -8.78 -17.05 -10.21
CA GLY A 221 -9.15 -16.38 -11.48
C GLY A 221 -9.23 -14.84 -11.44
N THR A 222 -9.15 -14.21 -10.27
CA THR A 222 -9.10 -12.75 -10.13
C THR A 222 -7.67 -12.24 -10.29
N THR A 223 -7.50 -11.04 -10.83
CA THR A 223 -6.16 -10.42 -10.93
C THR A 223 -5.57 -10.20 -9.53
N TRP A 224 -4.28 -10.45 -9.38
CA TRP A 224 -3.55 -10.20 -8.13
C TRP A 224 -2.11 -9.78 -8.42
N ALA A 225 -1.45 -9.22 -7.41
CA ALA A 225 -0.06 -8.83 -7.48
C ALA A 225 0.69 -9.25 -6.21
N MET A 226 1.96 -9.65 -6.37
CA MET A 226 2.83 -9.98 -5.25
C MET A 226 3.61 -8.74 -4.82
N ALA A 227 3.31 -8.19 -3.66
CA ALA A 227 3.99 -7.02 -3.11
C ALA A 227 5.08 -7.47 -2.12
N THR A 228 6.30 -7.67 -2.64
CA THR A 228 7.42 -8.18 -1.86
C THR A 228 8.80 -7.72 -2.37
N HIS A 229 9.71 -7.50 -1.42
CA HIS A 229 11.14 -7.34 -1.72
C HIS A 229 11.94 -8.61 -1.44
N ASP A 230 11.29 -9.67 -0.96
CA ASP A 230 11.92 -10.95 -0.72
C ASP A 230 12.16 -11.65 -2.07
N GLY A 231 13.43 -11.69 -2.49
CA GLY A 231 13.82 -12.32 -3.74
C GLY A 231 13.53 -13.81 -3.77
N ARG A 232 13.60 -14.52 -2.63
CA ARG A 232 13.36 -15.97 -2.60
C ARG A 232 11.91 -16.28 -2.87
N LEU A 233 10.99 -15.59 -2.19
CA LEU A 233 9.55 -15.75 -2.41
C LEU A 233 9.15 -15.35 -3.82
N ARG A 234 9.65 -14.19 -4.29
CA ARG A 234 9.36 -13.71 -5.64
C ARG A 234 9.82 -14.70 -6.70
N GLU A 235 11.09 -15.11 -6.70
CA GLU A 235 11.61 -16.02 -7.73
C GLU A 235 10.95 -17.39 -7.66
N ALA A 236 10.65 -17.91 -6.46
CA ALA A 236 9.92 -19.17 -6.32
C ALA A 236 8.53 -19.11 -6.97
N LEU A 237 7.79 -18.01 -6.78
CA LEU A 237 6.47 -17.84 -7.38
C LEU A 237 6.53 -17.57 -8.88
N LEU A 238 7.49 -16.78 -9.36
CA LEU A 238 7.68 -16.56 -10.80
C LEU A 238 8.02 -17.86 -11.53
N LEU A 239 8.82 -18.73 -10.92
CA LEU A 239 9.13 -20.06 -11.47
C LEU A 239 7.90 -20.97 -11.51
N ALA A 240 7.06 -20.93 -10.47
CA ALA A 240 5.91 -21.82 -10.34
C ALA A 240 4.67 -21.36 -11.12
N LEU A 241 4.44 -20.05 -11.23
CA LEU A 241 3.20 -19.45 -11.73
C LEU A 241 3.40 -18.65 -13.02
N GLY A 242 4.64 -18.39 -13.43
CA GLY A 242 4.94 -17.50 -14.54
C GLY A 242 4.86 -16.01 -14.16
N PRO A 243 4.69 -15.10 -15.15
CA PRO A 243 4.80 -13.66 -14.95
C PRO A 243 3.59 -13.08 -14.20
N VAL A 244 3.65 -13.10 -12.88
CA VAL A 244 2.73 -12.40 -11.99
C VAL A 244 3.27 -10.99 -11.70
N PRO A 245 2.43 -9.93 -11.68
CA PRO A 245 2.88 -8.59 -11.34
C PRO A 245 3.56 -8.50 -9.98
N VAL A 246 4.73 -7.86 -9.94
CA VAL A 246 5.52 -7.64 -8.72
C VAL A 246 5.42 -6.19 -8.30
N GLU A 247 5.10 -5.94 -7.03
CA GLU A 247 5.06 -4.59 -6.48
C GLU A 247 6.15 -4.35 -5.43
N GLN A 248 6.80 -3.19 -5.49
CA GLN A 248 7.83 -2.79 -4.54
C GLN A 248 7.64 -1.34 -4.10
N LEU A 249 8.22 -1.01 -2.95
CA LEU A 249 8.21 0.35 -2.42
C LEU A 249 9.25 1.19 -3.15
N LEU A 250 8.93 2.46 -3.36
CA LEU A 250 9.86 3.45 -3.89
C LEU A 250 11.20 3.41 -3.12
N GLY A 251 12.32 3.37 -3.85
CA GLY A 251 13.67 3.45 -3.30
C GLY A 251 14.23 2.20 -2.63
N VAL A 252 13.46 1.11 -2.56
CA VAL A 252 13.92 -0.15 -1.97
C VAL A 252 14.37 -1.11 -3.07
N ARG A 253 15.69 -1.28 -3.22
CA ARG A 253 16.30 -2.14 -4.26
C ARG A 253 15.77 -1.85 -5.67
N PRO A 254 15.77 -0.58 -6.13
CA PRO A 254 15.17 -0.19 -7.42
C PRO A 254 15.73 -0.97 -8.61
N GLU A 255 16.99 -1.39 -8.56
CA GLU A 255 17.66 -2.22 -9.57
C GLU A 255 16.95 -3.56 -9.83
N VAL A 256 16.22 -4.09 -8.84
CA VAL A 256 15.46 -5.34 -8.98
C VAL A 256 14.26 -5.14 -9.91
N LEU A 257 13.64 -3.95 -9.92
CA LEU A 257 12.51 -3.68 -10.80
C LEU A 257 12.96 -3.66 -12.27
N ASP A 258 14.13 -3.08 -12.56
CA ASP A 258 14.70 -3.06 -13.90
C ASP A 258 14.97 -4.50 -14.39
N GLN A 259 15.62 -5.31 -13.56
CA GLN A 259 15.90 -6.73 -13.85
C GLN A 259 14.62 -7.55 -14.10
N LEU A 260 13.55 -7.28 -13.35
CA LEU A 260 12.25 -7.92 -13.56
C LEU A 260 11.64 -7.50 -14.90
N ARG A 261 11.77 -6.23 -15.29
CA ARG A 261 11.27 -5.74 -16.57
C ARG A 261 12.02 -6.28 -17.77
N GLU A 262 13.34 -6.47 -17.67
CA GLU A 262 14.14 -7.16 -18.68
C GLU A 262 13.68 -8.61 -18.90
N ARG A 263 13.10 -9.23 -17.87
CA ARG A 263 12.49 -10.57 -17.91
C ARG A 263 11.00 -10.55 -18.26
N GLU A 264 10.49 -9.42 -18.74
CA GLU A 264 9.08 -9.21 -19.11
C GLU A 264 8.09 -9.43 -17.96
N VAL A 265 8.56 -9.38 -16.70
CA VAL A 265 7.70 -9.44 -15.53
C VAL A 265 7.08 -8.06 -15.29
N PRO A 266 5.74 -7.93 -15.21
CA PRO A 266 5.11 -6.65 -14.90
C PRO A 266 5.50 -6.14 -13.52
N THR A 267 5.79 -4.86 -13.40
CA THR A 267 6.21 -4.25 -12.13
C THR A 267 5.36 -3.03 -11.79
N ARG A 268 5.08 -2.84 -10.50
CA ARG A 268 4.47 -1.61 -9.96
C ARG A 268 5.28 -1.06 -8.79
N VAL A 269 5.46 0.25 -8.75
CA VAL A 269 6.08 0.95 -7.62
C VAL A 269 5.01 1.62 -6.78
N TYR A 270 5.03 1.39 -5.47
CA TYR A 270 4.25 2.15 -4.50
C TYR A 270 4.98 3.47 -4.20
N VAL A 271 4.30 4.58 -4.47
CA VAL A 271 4.84 5.95 -4.54
C VAL A 271 4.13 6.82 -3.48
N PRO A 272 4.61 6.81 -2.22
CA PRO A 272 4.05 7.62 -1.15
C PRO A 272 4.52 9.07 -1.27
N TYR A 273 3.66 10.02 -0.97
CA TYR A 273 3.99 11.44 -0.89
C TYR A 273 3.10 12.17 0.10
N GLY A 274 3.45 13.42 0.42
CA GLY A 274 2.59 14.31 1.18
C GLY A 274 3.22 14.87 2.45
N PRO A 275 2.46 15.66 3.23
CA PRO A 275 2.97 16.37 4.40
C PRO A 275 3.42 15.43 5.53
N ASP A 276 2.85 14.23 5.62
CA ASP A 276 3.15 13.23 6.65
C ASP A 276 4.33 12.29 6.29
N TRP A 277 5.19 12.71 5.35
CA TRP A 277 6.38 11.97 4.90
C TRP A 277 7.29 11.47 6.02
N PHE A 278 7.40 12.22 7.13
CA PHE A 278 8.28 11.88 8.24
C PHE A 278 7.79 10.63 8.98
N ARG A 279 6.46 10.52 9.19
CA ARG A 279 5.82 9.36 9.79
C ARG A 279 5.99 8.13 8.91
N TYR A 280 5.72 8.27 7.61
CA TYR A 280 5.96 7.20 6.64
C TYR A 280 7.41 6.70 6.68
N TRP A 281 8.37 7.62 6.61
CA TRP A 281 9.79 7.28 6.61
C TRP A 281 10.21 6.54 7.88
N LEU A 282 9.81 6.99 9.07
CA LEU A 282 10.13 6.28 10.30
C LEU A 282 9.50 4.88 10.35
N ARG A 283 8.27 4.73 9.84
CA ARG A 283 7.62 3.42 9.72
C ARG A 283 8.43 2.49 8.80
N ARG A 284 8.94 2.98 7.66
CA ARG A 284 9.85 2.22 6.79
C ARG A 284 11.13 1.78 7.51
N VAL A 285 11.75 2.70 8.28
CA VAL A 285 12.95 2.37 9.07
C VAL A 285 12.66 1.26 10.08
N ALA A 286 11.51 1.32 10.77
CA ALA A 286 11.10 0.28 11.71
C ALA A 286 10.87 -1.07 11.05
N GLU A 287 10.22 -1.09 9.88
CA GLU A 287 9.92 -2.32 9.13
C GLU A 287 11.16 -2.96 8.50
N SER A 288 12.15 -2.16 8.08
CA SER A 288 13.40 -2.65 7.46
C SER A 288 14.30 -3.47 8.38
N ARG A 289 14.11 -3.39 9.71
CA ARG A 289 14.96 -4.06 10.70
C ARG A 289 14.45 -5.44 11.14
N GLY A 290 13.35 -5.91 10.56
CA GLY A 290 12.78 -7.24 10.85
C GLY A 290 12.45 -8.06 9.61
N ALA A 291 13.00 -7.67 8.45
CA ALA A 291 12.84 -8.35 7.16
C ALA A 291 14.12 -9.09 6.75
#